data_AF-A0A0D0Q8N0-F1
#
_entry.id   AF-A0A0D0Q8N0-F1
#
_cell.length_a   1.000
_cell.length_b   1.000
_cell.length_c   1.000
_cell.angle_alpha   90.00
_cell.angle_beta   90.00
_cell.angle_gamma   90.00
#
_symmetry.space_group_name_H-M   'P 1'
#
loop_
_entity.id
_entity.type
_entity.pdbx_description
1 polymer ?
#
loop_
_entity_poly.entity_id
_entity_poly.type
_entity_poly.pdbx_seq_one_letter_code
_entity_poly.pdbx_strand_id
1 'polypeptide(L)'
;MHIERIQIEEGFLNGFDVSPKVGLNVIIGARGTGKTSLIELIRFCLNVDGYTPETGRRSHEHALSVLGSGQITLTLVDGDRRIVVSRSAN
;
A
#
# COMPACT_ATOMS: atom_id res chain seq x y z
N MET A 1 -2.36 -14.96 8.34
CA MET A 1 -2.54 -13.86 7.37
C MET A 1 -1.23 -13.41 6.71
N HIS A 2 -1.21 -13.20 5.37
CA HIS A 2 -0.14 -12.53 4.62
C HIS A 2 -0.70 -11.77 3.39
N ILE A 3 0.08 -10.84 2.82
CA ILE A 3 -0.26 -10.16 1.57
C ILE A 3 0.18 -11.04 0.39
N GLU A 4 -0.78 -11.48 -0.42
CA GLU A 4 -0.55 -12.28 -1.64
C GLU A 4 -0.24 -11.40 -2.86
N ARG A 5 -0.90 -10.25 -2.98
CA ARG A 5 -0.75 -9.35 -4.13
C ARG A 5 -0.94 -7.89 -3.74
N ILE A 6 -0.14 -7.02 -4.32
CA ILE A 6 -0.25 -5.55 -4.20
C ILE A 6 -0.41 -4.99 -5.60
N GLN A 7 -1.47 -4.24 -5.84
CA GLN A 7 -1.77 -3.60 -7.11
C GLN A 7 -2.01 -2.11 -6.90
N ILE A 8 -1.41 -1.27 -7.74
CA ILE A 8 -1.60 0.18 -7.73
C ILE A 8 -1.93 0.65 -9.15
N GLU A 9 -3.04 1.36 -9.26
CA GLU A 9 -3.53 1.97 -10.49
C GLU A 9 -3.49 3.49 -10.33
N GLU A 10 -2.96 4.18 -11.34
CA GLU A 10 -2.70 5.63 -11.36
C GLU A 10 -1.68 6.11 -10.30
N GLY A 11 -1.39 7.42 -10.33
CA GLY A 11 -0.46 8.05 -9.40
C GLY A 11 1.02 7.71 -9.66
N PHE A 12 1.87 7.96 -8.67
CA PHE A 12 3.33 7.83 -8.80
C PHE A 12 3.81 6.39 -9.00
N LEU A 13 3.09 5.41 -8.44
CA LEU A 13 3.40 3.98 -8.54
C LEU A 13 2.46 3.26 -9.52
N ASN A 14 1.91 3.97 -10.51
CA ASN A 14 1.00 3.39 -11.50
C ASN A 14 1.60 2.13 -12.15
N GLY A 15 0.78 1.08 -12.26
CA GLY A 15 1.17 -0.20 -12.86
C GLY A 15 2.00 -1.09 -11.94
N PHE A 16 2.21 -0.71 -10.68
CA PHE A 16 2.84 -1.59 -9.70
C PHE A 16 1.93 -2.77 -9.41
N ASP A 17 2.38 -3.97 -9.77
CA ASP A 17 1.65 -5.22 -9.59
C ASP A 17 2.63 -6.34 -9.25
N VAL A 18 2.65 -6.76 -7.99
CA VAL A 18 3.58 -7.77 -7.50
C VAL A 18 2.89 -8.75 -6.56
N SER A 19 3.39 -9.99 -6.55
CA SER A 19 3.00 -11.04 -5.61
C SER A 19 4.16 -11.39 -4.68
N PRO A 20 4.25 -10.76 -3.48
CA PRO A 20 5.25 -11.10 -2.49
C PRO A 20 5.19 -12.58 -2.12
N LYS A 21 6.33 -13.16 -1.73
CA LYS A 21 6.38 -14.54 -1.25
C LYS A 21 6.08 -14.60 0.25
N VAL A 22 5.60 -15.75 0.72
CA VAL A 22 5.49 -15.99 2.16
C VAL A 22 6.90 -15.99 2.77
N GLY A 23 7.05 -15.29 3.89
CA GLY A 23 8.34 -15.11 4.57
C GLY A 23 8.83 -13.67 4.47
N LEU A 24 10.15 -13.51 4.34
CA LEU A 24 10.80 -12.21 4.30
C LEU A 24 10.91 -11.68 2.86
N ASN A 25 10.30 -10.53 2.60
CA ASN A 25 10.47 -9.78 1.37
C ASN A 25 11.26 -8.51 1.66
N VAL A 26 12.04 -8.03 0.70
CA VAL A 26 12.85 -6.82 0.83
C VAL A 26 12.54 -5.87 -0.32
N ILE A 27 12.28 -4.60 0.00
CA ILE A 27 12.06 -3.54 -0.99
C ILE A 27 13.37 -2.77 -1.16
N ILE A 28 13.98 -2.86 -2.34
CA ILE A 28 15.24 -2.20 -2.69
C ILE A 28 15.05 -1.19 -3.82
N GLY A 29 15.93 -0.19 -3.88
CA GLY A 29 15.89 0.85 -4.91
C GLY A 29 16.58 2.14 -4.47
N ALA A 30 16.95 2.98 -5.44
CA ALA A 30 17.61 4.26 -5.20
C ALA A 30 16.75 5.23 -4.35
N ARG A 31 17.35 6.33 -3.86
CA ARG A 31 16.59 7.37 -3.15
C ARG A 31 15.48 7.93 -4.06
N GLY A 32 14.29 8.13 -3.52
CA GLY A 32 13.16 8.72 -4.26
C GLY A 32 12.35 7.74 -5.12
N THR A 33 12.71 6.46 -5.20
CA THR A 33 11.99 5.47 -6.03
C THR A 33 10.67 4.94 -5.44
N GLY A 34 10.09 5.62 -4.44
CA GLY A 34 8.79 5.25 -3.88
C GLY A 34 8.76 4.11 -2.86
N LYS A 35 9.91 3.63 -2.36
CA LYS A 35 9.94 2.54 -1.35
C LYS A 35 9.08 2.82 -0.12
N THR A 36 9.23 3.99 0.48
CA THR A 36 8.40 4.42 1.62
C THR A 36 6.95 4.64 1.19
N SER A 37 6.72 5.21 0.00
CA SER A 37 5.38 5.43 -0.54
C SER A 37 4.59 4.13 -0.70
N LEU A 38 5.24 3.05 -1.15
CA LEU A 38 4.61 1.72 -1.23
C LEU A 38 4.11 1.25 0.14
N ILE A 39 4.94 1.38 1.18
CA ILE A 39 4.55 1.02 2.56
C ILE A 39 3.39 1.90 3.05
N GLU A 40 3.44 3.21 2.79
CA GLU A 40 2.37 4.12 3.20
C GLU A 40 1.05 3.84 2.47
N LEU A 41 1.09 3.46 1.19
CA LEU A 41 -0.13 3.05 0.46
C LEU A 41 -0.71 1.75 1.03
N ILE A 42 0.11 0.76 1.40
CA ILE A 42 -0.36 -0.45 2.08
C ILE A 42 -1.07 -0.09 3.38
N ARG A 43 -0.46 0.79 4.19
CA ARG A 43 -1.06 1.29 5.45
C ARG A 43 -2.38 2.01 5.19
N PHE A 44 -2.44 2.88 4.17
CA PHE A 44 -3.64 3.59 3.75
C PHE A 44 -4.75 2.61 3.35
N CYS A 45 -4.44 1.62 2.51
CA CYS A 45 -5.41 0.60 2.08
C CYS A 45 -6.02 -0.16 3.25
N LEU A 46 -5.20 -0.50 4.25
CA LEU A 46 -5.59 -1.24 5.44
C LEU A 46 -6.13 -0.36 6.58
N ASN A 47 -6.24 0.95 6.37
CA ASN A 47 -6.68 1.92 7.38
C ASN A 47 -5.85 1.87 8.68
N VAL A 48 -4.54 1.73 8.58
CA VAL A 48 -3.65 1.65 9.74
C VAL A 48 -3.36 3.05 10.28
N ASP A 49 -3.80 3.30 11.52
CA ASP A 49 -3.60 4.58 12.19
C ASP A 49 -2.12 4.90 12.45
N GLY A 50 -1.82 6.20 12.56
CA GLY A 50 -0.56 6.67 13.11
C GLY A 50 -0.54 6.56 14.63
N TYR A 51 0.64 6.50 15.22
CA TYR A 51 0.80 6.53 16.69
C TYR A 51 0.28 7.81 17.34
N THR A 52 0.15 8.87 16.55
CA THR A 52 -0.43 10.15 16.97
C THR A 52 -1.37 10.67 15.89
N PRO A 53 -2.34 11.55 16.22
CA PRO A 53 -3.22 12.16 15.22
C PRO A 53 -2.45 12.89 14.11
N GLU A 54 -1.38 13.60 14.47
CA GLU A 54 -0.51 14.32 13.52
C GLU A 54 0.19 13.36 12.54
N THR A 55 0.74 12.26 13.05
CA THR A 55 1.41 11.27 12.19
C THR A 55 0.43 10.52 11.31
N GLY A 56 -0.78 10.25 11.81
CA GLY A 56 -1.89 9.70 11.02
C GLY A 56 -2.28 10.62 9.87
N ARG A 57 -2.53 11.91 10.17
CA ARG A 57 -2.86 12.92 9.14
C ARG A 57 -1.78 13.02 8.07
N ARG A 58 -0.51 13.13 8.46
CA ARG A 58 0.61 13.24 7.51
C ARG A 58 0.75 11.98 6.65
N SER A 59 0.58 10.79 7.22
CA SER A 59 0.61 9.50 6.51
C SER A 59 -0.51 9.43 5.47
N HIS A 60 -1.72 9.85 5.86
CA HIS A 60 -2.88 9.91 4.97
C HIS A 60 -2.68 10.91 3.82
N GLU A 61 -2.26 12.14 4.12
CA GLU A 61 -1.94 13.16 3.10
C GLU A 61 -0.85 12.69 2.14
N HIS A 62 0.20 12.04 2.65
CA HIS A 62 1.24 11.44 1.83
C HIS A 62 0.67 10.37 0.88
N ALA A 63 -0.15 9.45 1.39
CA ALA A 63 -0.79 8.42 0.59
C ALA A 63 -1.65 9.02 -0.54
N LEU A 64 -2.48 10.02 -0.24
CA LEU A 64 -3.28 10.72 -1.24
C LEU A 64 -2.41 11.41 -2.30
N SER A 65 -1.32 12.07 -1.90
CA SER A 65 -0.40 12.71 -2.85
C SER A 65 0.29 11.72 -3.79
N VAL A 66 0.59 10.52 -3.30
CA VAL A 66 1.22 9.44 -4.09
C VAL A 66 0.21 8.82 -5.05
N LEU A 67 -1.02 8.59 -4.57
CA LEU A 67 -2.06 7.87 -5.30
C LEU A 67 -2.75 8.76 -6.35
N GLY A 68 -2.79 10.08 -6.14
CA GLY A 68 -3.48 11.01 -7.03
C GLY A 68 -4.97 10.70 -7.08
N SER A 69 -5.51 10.36 -8.25
CA SER A 69 -6.89 9.88 -8.44
C SER A 69 -7.01 8.36 -8.44
N GLY A 70 -5.94 7.66 -8.05
CA GLY A 70 -5.80 6.23 -8.20
C GLY A 70 -6.43 5.37 -7.11
N GLN A 71 -6.07 4.08 -7.18
CA GLN A 71 -6.52 3.05 -6.26
C GLN A 71 -5.38 2.11 -5.92
N ILE A 72 -5.31 1.71 -4.65
CA ILE A 72 -4.53 0.55 -4.23
C ILE A 72 -5.47 -0.61 -3.92
N THR A 73 -5.09 -1.79 -4.38
CA THR A 73 -5.78 -3.05 -4.08
C THR A 73 -4.79 -4.05 -3.49
N LEU A 74 -5.12 -4.59 -2.32
CA LEU A 74 -4.39 -5.66 -1.65
C LEU A 74 -5.21 -6.93 -1.69
N THR A 75 -4.56 -8.04 -2.03
CA THR A 75 -5.11 -9.37 -1.79
C THR A 75 -4.41 -9.98 -0.60
N LEU A 76 -5.17 -10.33 0.44
CA LEU A 76 -4.71 -10.96 1.66
C LEU A 76 -5.17 -12.41 1.69
N VAL A 77 -4.33 -13.29 2.25
CA VAL A 77 -4.66 -14.70 2.47
C VAL A 77 -4.58 -14.99 3.96
N ASP A 78 -5.65 -15.58 4.51
CA ASP A 78 -5.74 -16.02 5.90
C ASP A 78 -6.34 -17.42 6.01
N GLY A 79 -5.48 -18.43 6.10
CA GLY A 79 -5.88 -19.83 5.92
C GLY A 79 -6.43 -20.04 4.50
N ASP A 80 -7.63 -20.60 4.42
CA ASP A 80 -8.35 -20.80 3.14
C ASP A 80 -9.09 -19.54 2.66
N ARG A 81 -9.09 -18.45 3.45
CA ARG A 81 -9.79 -17.22 3.10
C ARG A 81 -8.90 -16.32 2.26
N ARG A 82 -9.45 -15.86 1.14
CA ARG A 82 -8.86 -14.83 0.29
C ARG A 82 -9.69 -13.56 0.41
N ILE A 83 -9.06 -12.48 0.86
CA ILE A 83 -9.72 -11.20 1.16
C ILE A 83 -9.14 -10.14 0.23
N VAL A 84 -9.99 -9.43 -0.48
CA VAL A 84 -9.58 -8.30 -1.33
C VAL A 84 -9.97 -7.02 -0.62
N VAL A 85 -9.00 -6.14 -0.40
CA VAL A 85 -9.19 -4.81 0.18
C VAL A 85 -8.76 -3.80 -0.87
N SER A 86 -9.63 -2.86 -1.20
CA SER A 86 -9.31 -1.77 -2.12
C SER A 86 -9.63 -0.44 -1.48
N ARG A 87 -8.79 0.56 -1.77
CA ARG A 87 -9.06 1.95 -1.37
C ARG A 87 -8.62 2.92 -2.45
N SER A 88 -9.56 3.76 -2.84
CA SER A 88 -9.35 4.84 -3.81
C SER A 88 -9.02 6.14 -3.07
N ALA A 89 -8.41 7.09 -3.77
CA ALA A 89 -8.12 8.41 -3.22
C ALA A 89 -9.37 9.31 -3.07
N ASN A 90 -10.49 8.94 -3.71
CA ASN A 90 -11.76 9.66 -3.75
C ASN A 90 -12.86 8.92 -2.99
#